data_AF-A0A940FI63-F1
#
_entry.id   AF-A0A940FI63-F1
#
_cell.length_a   1.000
_cell.length_b   1.000
_cell.length_c   1.000
_cell.angle_alpha   90.00
_cell.angle_beta   90.00
_cell.angle_gamma   90.00
#
_symmetry.space_group_name_H-M   'P 1'
#
loop_
_entity.id
_entity.type
_entity.pdbx_description
1 polymer ?
#
loop_
_entity_poly.entity_id
_entity_poly.type
_entity_poly.pdbx_seq_one_letter_code
_entity_poly.pdbx_strand_id
1 'polypeptide(L)'
;MNNPSSLPVPATKQATVPVVPQRRRVPIETLHFGALLIARRIIDAHQLDEALRVQASSPYLRIGEILLGLGFISFAQLKSTLEDQYQDIKLGDTLMKLGLVSLEQIGTALETQERTGDRLAPVLIDMGACTEAQIYRALSVQEGKA
;
A
#
# COMPACT_ATOMS: atom_id res chain seq x y z
N MET A 1 -19.49 -43.53 48.80
CA MET A 1 -19.74 -43.54 47.34
C MET A 1 -19.82 -42.09 46.88
N ASN A 2 -18.69 -41.46 46.57
CA ASN A 2 -18.03 -41.36 45.25
C ASN A 2 -18.84 -40.63 44.16
N ASN A 3 -18.28 -39.46 43.83
CA ASN A 3 -18.47 -38.55 42.70
C ASN A 3 -19.63 -37.54 42.76
N PRO A 4 -19.34 -36.26 42.53
CA PRO A 4 -19.57 -35.80 41.16
C PRO A 4 -18.44 -34.93 40.57
N SER A 5 -18.20 -35.23 39.29
CA SER A 5 -17.93 -34.29 38.21
C SER A 5 -16.59 -33.57 38.23
N SER A 6 -15.62 -34.20 37.56
CA SER A 6 -14.55 -33.54 36.82
C SER A 6 -15.12 -32.42 35.95
N LEU A 7 -14.81 -31.18 36.31
CA LEU A 7 -14.88 -30.04 35.41
C LEU A 7 -13.62 -30.03 34.55
N PRO A 8 -13.71 -29.94 33.22
CA PRO A 8 -12.54 -29.76 32.37
C PRO A 8 -12.10 -28.29 32.45
N VAL A 9 -10.82 -28.08 32.74
CA VAL A 9 -10.11 -26.87 32.33
C VAL A 9 -9.91 -26.92 30.83
N PRO A 10 -10.13 -25.78 30.13
CA PRO A 10 -9.23 -25.42 29.06
C PRO A 10 -8.58 -24.08 29.37
N ALA A 11 -7.25 -24.12 29.45
CA ALA A 11 -6.40 -22.95 29.37
C ALA A 11 -6.58 -22.30 27.99
N THR A 12 -6.88 -21.00 27.94
CA THR A 12 -6.29 -20.15 26.90
C THR A 12 -6.27 -18.70 27.40
N LYS A 13 -5.05 -18.22 27.69
CA LYS A 13 -4.76 -16.81 27.82
C LYS A 13 -5.06 -16.14 26.47
N GLN A 14 -6.23 -15.54 26.31
CA GLN A 14 -6.42 -14.52 25.28
C GLN A 14 -5.88 -13.21 25.83
N ALA A 15 -4.56 -13.10 25.81
CA ALA A 15 -3.87 -11.85 26.06
C ALA A 15 -4.14 -10.92 24.88
N THR A 16 -5.02 -9.96 25.11
CA THR A 16 -5.03 -8.60 24.57
C THR A 16 -4.37 -8.43 23.20
N VAL A 17 -5.19 -8.44 22.15
CA VAL A 17 -4.87 -7.79 20.89
C VAL A 17 -4.49 -6.33 21.16
N PRO A 18 -3.26 -5.87 20.86
CA PRO A 18 -2.96 -4.45 20.98
C PRO A 18 -3.68 -3.71 19.87
N VAL A 19 -4.46 -2.71 20.30
CA VAL A 19 -5.20 -1.76 19.47
C VAL A 19 -4.29 -1.18 18.39
N VAL A 20 -4.54 -1.54 17.14
CA VAL A 20 -4.01 -0.85 15.97
C VAL A 20 -4.66 0.54 15.94
N PRO A 21 -3.90 1.65 15.86
CA PRO A 21 -4.51 2.96 15.72
C PRO A 21 -5.15 3.05 14.32
N GLN A 22 -6.46 2.88 14.27
CA GLN A 22 -7.27 3.08 13.07
C GLN A 22 -7.29 4.57 12.73
N ARG A 23 -6.41 5.00 11.83
CA ARG A 23 -6.65 6.23 11.07
C ARG A 23 -7.58 5.88 9.91
N ARG A 24 -8.89 6.07 10.14
CA ARG A 24 -9.90 6.17 9.08
C ARG A 24 -9.54 7.34 8.15
N ARG A 25 -9.14 7.04 6.92
CA ARG A 25 -9.41 7.85 5.71
C ARG A 25 -9.57 6.89 4.53
N VAL A 26 -10.62 7.08 3.74
CA VAL A 26 -10.83 6.39 2.44
C VAL A 26 -9.71 6.76 1.45
N PRO A 27 -9.36 5.88 0.48
CA PRO A 27 -8.00 5.39 0.36
C PRO A 27 -7.35 5.73 -0.99
N ILE A 28 -6.38 6.64 -0.97
CA ILE A 28 -5.24 6.63 -1.92
C ILE A 28 -3.93 6.35 -1.14
N GLU A 29 -4.00 6.35 0.19
CA GLU A 29 -2.86 6.05 1.08
C GLU A 29 -2.61 4.54 1.28
N THR A 30 -3.50 3.66 0.80
CA THR A 30 -3.32 2.20 0.90
C THR A 30 -2.59 1.62 -0.29
N LEU A 31 -1.77 2.39 -0.99
CA LEU A 31 -0.81 1.78 -1.90
C LEU A 31 0.20 1.03 -1.03
N HIS A 32 0.07 -0.29 -0.96
CA HIS A 32 0.92 -1.13 -0.15
C HIS A 32 2.33 -1.10 -0.75
N PHE A 33 3.17 -0.22 -0.20
CA PHE A 33 4.55 -0.02 -0.66
C PHE A 33 5.32 -1.34 -0.81
N GLY A 34 5.08 -2.31 0.08
CA GLY A 34 5.63 -3.67 -0.03
C GLY A 34 5.15 -4.45 -1.26
N ALA A 35 3.85 -4.41 -1.58
CA ALA A 35 3.28 -5.07 -2.76
C ALA A 35 3.85 -4.46 -4.05
N LEU A 36 4.00 -3.13 -4.09
CA LEU A 36 4.60 -2.42 -5.22
C LEU A 36 6.04 -2.87 -5.48
N LEU A 37 6.84 -3.05 -4.42
CA LEU A 37 8.22 -3.54 -4.54
C LEU A 37 8.28 -4.98 -5.08
N ILE A 38 7.33 -5.85 -4.70
CA ILE A 38 7.22 -7.21 -5.24
C ILE A 38 6.83 -7.19 -6.71
N ALA A 39 5.80 -6.42 -7.06
CA ALA A 39 5.29 -6.34 -8.43
C ALA A 39 6.37 -5.83 -9.40
N ARG A 40 7.19 -4.87 -8.94
CA ARG A 40 8.35 -4.35 -9.67
C ARG A 40 9.60 -5.25 -9.62
N ARG A 41 9.51 -6.43 -9.00
CA ARG A 41 10.63 -7.39 -8.83
C ARG A 41 11.85 -6.80 -8.10
N ILE A 42 11.64 -5.77 -7.27
CA ILE A 42 12.68 -5.17 -6.46
C ILE A 42 12.97 -6.05 -5.24
N ILE A 43 11.92 -6.66 -4.69
CA ILE A 43 12.01 -7.66 -3.64
C ILE A 43 11.15 -8.88 -3.99
N ASP A 44 11.33 -9.98 -3.27
CA ASP A 44 10.42 -11.13 -3.29
C ASP A 44 9.49 -11.18 -2.07
N ALA A 45 8.57 -12.15 -2.07
CA ALA A 45 7.61 -12.32 -0.97
C ALA A 45 8.26 -12.74 0.36
N HIS A 46 9.38 -13.45 0.31
CA HIS A 46 10.11 -13.87 1.51
C HIS A 46 10.80 -12.67 2.16
N GLN A 47 11.45 -11.83 1.37
CA GLN A 47 12.09 -10.58 1.82
C GLN A 47 11.07 -9.62 2.45
N LEU A 48 9.87 -9.52 1.86
CA LEU A 48 8.80 -8.72 2.45
C LEU A 48 8.30 -9.34 3.77
N ASP A 49 8.10 -10.66 3.83
CA ASP A 49 7.68 -11.36 5.05
C ASP A 49 8.68 -11.15 6.20
N GLU A 50 9.98 -11.28 5.91
CA GLU A 50 11.04 -11.05 6.88
C GLU A 50 11.02 -9.60 7.40
N ALA A 51 10.87 -8.61 6.51
CA ALA A 51 10.76 -7.21 6.91
C ALA A 51 9.49 -6.93 7.74
N LEU A 52 8.36 -7.59 7.44
CA LEU A 52 7.12 -7.48 8.22
C LEU A 52 7.27 -8.09 9.63
N ARG A 53 8.00 -9.19 9.78
CA ARG A 53 8.31 -9.77 11.12
C ARG A 53 9.13 -8.79 11.97
N VAL A 54 10.11 -8.12 11.36
CA VAL A 54 10.89 -7.08 12.03
C VAL A 54 9.99 -5.90 12.40
N GLN A 55 9.12 -5.46 11.49
CA GLN A 55 8.20 -4.34 11.74
C GLN A 55 7.24 -4.63 12.90
N ALA A 56 6.75 -5.86 13.02
CA ALA A 56 5.88 -6.28 14.13
C ALA A 56 6.56 -6.11 15.50
N SER A 57 7.89 -6.26 15.55
CA SER A 57 8.70 -6.07 16.76
C SER A 57 9.19 -4.63 16.94
N SER A 58 9.06 -3.79 15.90
CA SER A 58 9.57 -2.42 15.86
C SER A 58 8.58 -1.51 15.11
N PRO A 59 7.41 -1.19 15.71
CA PRO A 59 6.32 -0.48 15.03
C PRO A 59 6.66 0.97 14.66
N TYR A 60 7.74 1.52 15.20
CA TYR A 60 8.25 2.84 14.86
C TYR A 60 8.98 2.87 13.51
N LEU A 61 9.49 1.72 13.05
CA LEU A 61 10.19 1.62 11.79
C LEU A 61 9.21 1.39 10.64
N ARG A 62 9.45 2.10 9.54
CA ARG A 62 8.70 1.90 8.29
C ARG A 62 9.26 0.70 7.53
N ILE A 63 8.39 0.01 6.79
CA ILE A 63 8.78 -1.19 6.03
C ILE A 63 9.93 -0.90 5.05
N GLY A 64 9.95 0.29 4.42
CA GLY A 64 11.05 0.70 3.54
C GLY A 64 12.38 0.90 4.26
N GLU A 65 12.37 1.42 5.49
CA GLU A 65 13.58 1.57 6.30
C GLU A 65 14.14 0.22 6.75
N ILE A 66 13.24 -0.71 7.07
CA ILE A 66 13.59 -2.09 7.41
C ILE A 66 14.18 -2.81 6.20
N LEU A 67 13.54 -2.74 5.04
CA LEU A 67 14.03 -3.34 3.80
C LEU A 67 15.40 -2.80 3.40
N LEU A 68 15.64 -1.49 3.63
CA LEU A 68 16.95 -0.87 3.44
C LEU A 68 17.97 -1.40 4.47
N GLY A 69 17.58 -1.47 5.75
CA GLY A 69 18.44 -1.96 6.83
C GLY A 69 18.83 -3.43 6.71
N LEU A 70 17.94 -4.26 6.16
CA LEU A 70 18.19 -5.67 5.83
C LEU A 70 19.00 -5.85 4.54
N GLY A 71 19.23 -4.77 3.78
CA GLY A 71 19.97 -4.81 2.52
C GLY A 71 19.19 -5.40 1.34
N PHE A 72 17.86 -5.55 1.46
CA PHE A 72 17.00 -6.05 0.38
C PHE A 72 16.73 -4.99 -0.69
N ILE A 73 16.80 -3.71 -0.33
CA ILE A 73 16.71 -2.60 -1.28
C ILE A 73 17.84 -1.60 -1.03
N SER A 74 18.26 -0.91 -2.09
CA SER A 74 19.16 0.23 -2.00
C SER A 74 18.40 1.52 -1.68
N PHE A 75 19.10 2.53 -1.17
CA PHE A 75 18.53 3.86 -0.98
C PHE A 75 18.00 4.47 -2.28
N ALA A 76 18.66 4.21 -3.41
CA ALA A 76 18.21 4.68 -4.72
C ALA A 76 16.86 4.05 -5.11
N GLN A 77 16.70 2.72 -4.93
CA GLN A 77 15.44 2.02 -5.18
C GLN A 77 14.32 2.47 -4.24
N LEU A 78 14.63 2.66 -2.95
CA LEU A 78 13.68 3.19 -1.98
C LEU A 78 13.19 4.58 -2.40
N LYS A 79 14.12 5.48 -2.70
CA LYS A 79 13.83 6.86 -3.10
C LYS A 79 12.99 6.90 -4.39
N SER A 80 13.42 6.22 -5.44
CA SER A 80 12.70 6.25 -6.73
C SER A 80 11.28 5.67 -6.60
N THR A 81 11.11 4.59 -5.84
CA THR A 81 9.80 3.98 -5.64
C THR A 81 8.86 4.89 -4.84
N LEU A 82 9.38 5.59 -3.83
CA LEU A 82 8.60 6.58 -3.07
C LEU A 82 8.23 7.80 -3.94
N GLU A 83 9.14 8.25 -4.80
CA GLU A 83 8.87 9.35 -5.75
C GLU A 83 7.76 8.96 -6.73
N ASP A 84 7.82 7.77 -7.32
CA ASP A 84 6.78 7.27 -8.22
C ASP A 84 5.42 7.16 -7.51
N GLN A 85 5.40 6.55 -6.32
CA GLN A 85 4.19 6.44 -5.51
C GLN A 85 3.59 7.82 -5.22
N TYR A 86 4.42 8.81 -4.87
CA TYR A 86 3.96 10.16 -4.60
C TYR A 86 3.37 10.84 -5.84
N GLN A 87 3.98 10.64 -7.02
CA GLN A 87 3.46 11.17 -8.28
C GLN A 87 2.10 10.54 -8.63
N ASP A 88 1.94 9.24 -8.39
CA ASP A 88 0.70 8.52 -8.65
C ASP A 88 -0.44 8.95 -7.71
N ILE A 89 -0.15 9.14 -6.41
CA ILE A 89 -1.13 9.68 -5.44
C ILE A 89 -1.60 11.06 -5.87
N LYS A 90 -0.67 11.96 -6.23
CA LYS A 90 -0.98 13.31 -6.69
C LYS A 90 -1.83 13.33 -7.95
N LEU A 91 -1.50 12.45 -8.90
CA LEU A 91 -2.25 12.32 -10.14
C LEU A 91 -3.69 11.88 -9.85
N GLY A 92 -3.86 10.83 -9.03
CA GLY A 92 -5.18 10.35 -8.63
C GLY A 92 -6.01 11.43 -7.92
N ASP A 93 -5.41 12.13 -6.96
CA ASP A 93 -6.02 13.28 -6.28
C ASP A 93 -6.47 14.37 -7.26
N THR A 94 -5.64 14.68 -8.25
CA THR A 94 -5.91 15.73 -9.23
C THR A 94 -7.03 15.32 -10.18
N LEU A 95 -7.01 14.08 -10.66
CA LEU A 95 -8.06 13.54 -11.52
C LEU A 95 -9.42 13.53 -10.81
N MET A 96 -9.46 13.17 -9.53
CA MET A 96 -10.69 13.24 -8.73
C MET A 96 -11.17 14.69 -8.53
N LYS A 97 -10.25 15.62 -8.22
CA LYS A 97 -10.59 17.05 -8.08
C LYS A 97 -11.13 17.66 -9.36
N LEU A 98 -10.66 17.19 -10.52
CA LEU A 98 -11.15 17.59 -11.84
C LEU A 98 -12.45 16.88 -12.24
N GLY A 99 -12.95 15.94 -11.43
CA GLY A 99 -14.15 15.14 -11.72
C GLY A 99 -13.96 14.17 -12.89
N LEU A 100 -12.71 13.81 -13.21
CA LEU A 100 -12.37 12.95 -14.35
C LEU A 100 -12.42 11.46 -13.99
N VAL A 101 -12.24 11.13 -12.71
CA VAL A 101 -12.33 9.77 -12.18
C VAL A 101 -13.07 9.75 -10.85
N SER A 102 -13.74 8.64 -10.55
CA SER A 102 -14.37 8.38 -9.26
C SER A 102 -13.40 7.69 -8.30
N LEU A 103 -13.74 7.73 -7.01
CA LEU A 103 -12.99 6.99 -5.98
C LEU A 103 -12.97 5.47 -6.24
N GLU A 104 -14.06 4.92 -6.78
CA GLU A 104 -14.17 3.50 -7.14
C GLU A 104 -13.22 3.13 -8.28
N GLN A 105 -13.12 3.98 -9.31
CA GLN A 105 -12.19 3.80 -10.41
C GLN A 105 -10.73 3.89 -9.95
N ILE A 106 -10.42 4.85 -9.06
CA ILE A 106 -9.10 4.93 -8.42
C ILE A 106 -8.80 3.67 -7.62
N GLY A 107 -9.74 3.18 -6.80
CA GLY A 107 -9.56 1.95 -6.03
C GLY A 107 -9.25 0.73 -6.92
N THR A 108 -10.03 0.55 -7.98
CA THR A 108 -9.82 -0.53 -8.97
C THR A 108 -8.45 -0.40 -9.66
N ALA A 109 -8.03 0.83 -9.94
CA ALA A 109 -6.74 1.09 -10.58
C ALA A 109 -5.57 0.80 -9.64
N LEU A 110 -5.70 1.15 -8.36
CA LEU A 110 -4.70 0.84 -7.33
C LEU A 110 -4.55 -0.67 -7.13
N GLU A 111 -5.65 -1.43 -7.09
CA GLU A 111 -5.60 -2.90 -7.01
C GLU A 111 -4.86 -3.52 -8.22
N THR A 112 -5.14 -3.00 -9.42
CA THR A 112 -4.46 -3.46 -10.64
C THR A 112 -2.98 -3.10 -10.61
N GLN A 113 -2.65 -1.87 -10.23
CA GLN A 113 -1.28 -1.40 -10.05
C GLN A 113 -0.52 -2.22 -9.01
N GLU A 114 -1.12 -2.61 -7.88
CA GLU A 114 -0.46 -3.45 -6.89
C GLU A 114 -0.13 -4.84 -7.44
N ARG A 115 -0.95 -5.37 -8.35
CA ARG A 115 -0.74 -6.67 -8.99
C ARG A 115 0.30 -6.63 -10.11
N THR A 116 0.34 -5.55 -10.90
CA THR A 116 1.20 -5.47 -12.09
C THR A 116 2.49 -4.68 -11.85
N GLY A 117 2.48 -3.73 -10.91
CA GLY A 117 3.60 -2.83 -10.61
C GLY A 117 3.65 -1.61 -11.53
N ASP A 118 2.69 -1.47 -12.44
CA ASP A 118 2.60 -0.38 -13.40
C ASP A 118 2.32 0.96 -12.74
N ARG A 119 2.46 2.05 -13.49
CA ARG A 119 2.06 3.38 -13.02
C ARG A 119 0.54 3.56 -13.06
N LEU A 120 0.01 4.41 -12.19
CA LEU A 120 -1.43 4.66 -12.10
C LEU A 120 -2.04 5.19 -13.41
N ALA A 121 -1.32 6.06 -14.14
CA ALA A 121 -1.80 6.65 -15.40
C ALA A 121 -2.12 5.61 -16.49
N PRO A 122 -1.18 4.74 -16.91
CA PRO A 122 -1.46 3.65 -17.85
C PRO A 122 -2.63 2.76 -17.40
N VAL A 123 -2.68 2.40 -16.12
CA VAL A 123 -3.75 1.53 -15.58
C VAL A 123 -5.13 2.19 -15.70
N LEU A 124 -5.23 3.49 -15.42
CA LEU A 124 -6.47 4.26 -15.58
C LEU A 124 -6.90 4.37 -17.05
N ILE A 125 -5.95 4.40 -17.99
CA ILE A 125 -6.24 4.41 -19.42
C ILE A 125 -6.71 3.02 -19.88
N ASP A 126 -6.01 1.96 -19.49
CA ASP A 126 -6.31 0.58 -19.89
C ASP A 126 -7.69 0.13 -19.41
N MET A 127 -8.13 0.60 -18.24
CA MET A 127 -9.49 0.34 -17.76
C MET A 127 -10.58 1.22 -18.38
N GLY A 128 -10.21 2.18 -19.24
CA GLY A 128 -11.12 3.15 -19.84
C GLY A 128 -11.66 4.22 -18.87
N ALA A 129 -11.07 4.36 -17.68
CA ALA A 129 -11.46 5.38 -16.70
C ALA A 129 -10.90 6.76 -17.04
N CYS A 130 -9.80 6.82 -17.79
CA CYS A 130 -9.21 8.05 -18.30
C CYS A 130 -8.76 7.92 -19.76
N THR A 131 -8.68 9.07 -20.42
CA THR A 131 -8.00 9.23 -21.70
C THR A 131 -6.63 9.87 -21.50
N GLU A 132 -5.71 9.69 -22.44
CA GLU A 132 -4.40 10.36 -22.42
C GLU A 132 -4.52 11.88 -22.28
N ALA A 133 -5.50 12.49 -22.96
CA ALA A 133 -5.75 13.93 -22.86
C ALA A 133 -6.17 14.36 -21.44
N GLN A 134 -6.96 13.55 -20.75
CA GLN A 134 -7.35 13.79 -19.36
C GLN A 134 -6.16 13.65 -18.41
N ILE A 135 -5.29 12.66 -18.63
CA ILE A 135 -4.03 12.51 -17.87
C ILE A 135 -3.13 13.73 -18.09
N TYR A 136 -2.94 14.16 -19.35
CA TYR A 136 -2.13 15.33 -19.67
C TYR A 136 -2.65 16.59 -19.00
N ARG A 137 -3.98 16.79 -19.02
CA ARG A 137 -4.63 17.91 -18.32
C ARG A 137 -4.35 17.87 -16.81
N ALA A 138 -4.50 16.71 -16.18
CA ALA A 138 -4.25 16.55 -14.76
C ALA A 138 -2.77 16.79 -14.40
N LEU A 139 -1.84 16.26 -15.19
CA LEU A 139 -0.41 16.53 -15.01
C LEU A 139 -0.05 18.00 -15.20
N SER A 140 -0.66 18.69 -16.18
CA SER A 140 -0.46 20.13 -16.38
C SER A 140 -0.88 20.94 -15.15
N VAL A 141 -2.02 20.58 -14.55
CA VAL A 141 -2.50 21.19 -13.30
C VAL A 141 -1.57 20.85 -12.12
N GLN A 142 -1.08 19.62 -12.05
CA GLN A 142 -0.17 19.15 -11.01
C GLN A 142 1.19 19.87 -11.03
N GLU A 143 1.72 20.17 -12.22
CA GLU A 143 2.98 20.92 -12.41
C GLU A 143 2.81 22.43 -12.25
N GLY A 144 1.58 22.93 -12.04
CA GLY A 144 1.30 24.36 -11.93
C GLY A 144 1.48 25.13 -13.24
N LYS A 145 1.44 24.44 -14.40
CA LYS A 145 1.56 25.04 -15.74
C LYS A 145 0.20 25.51 -16.29
N ALA A 146 -0.71 25.93 -15.40
CA ALA A 146 -2.05 26.39 -15.76
C ALA A 146 -2.04 27.80 -16.36
#